data_AF-B7BGJ1-F1
#
_entry.id   AF-B7BGJ1-F1
#
_cell.length_a   1.000
_cell.length_b   1.000
_cell.length_c   1.000
_cell.angle_alpha   90.00
_cell.angle_beta   90.00
_cell.angle_gamma   90.00
#
_symmetry.space_group_name_H-M   'P 1'
#
loop_
_entity.id
_entity.type
_entity.pdbx_description
1 polymer ?
#
loop_
_entity_poly.entity_id
_entity_poly.type
_entity_poly.pdbx_seq_one_letter_code
_entity_poly.pdbx_strand_id
1 'polypeptide(L)'
;MKITQLRGDLAAFRNLELSIVLNAMKTENSRKPVTTLRQNIPYLTPGIKSLAAEKIPVVLFGVTLKREDERIGVVTYTGLVLLSIGNLIGRAEAAAIRDRAAGFPQTLASFIGSSGRSVKVLVPFTLPDGSVPETEERMRLFHAHAYLRASRYYEVQLQLPVGRKEEGFPVPEQGCRVSYDPELYYNPDALPIRQEQPLQMPAPVTTREAHDAEPAPLLRMAPGYERYKRISLLYETCLADTFRQVGPEDGGDEERKKFVVHLARKCRQSAIPEEDAVRFALIHPFGREQEMELRATFGNVYRKEKRCSVRPCMPRRMLVAMQMEEFMTRRYELRFNRMKGCKEYRERHSLFTGYRPVTAETVKSICFEAQLEGVSAIEYDVQRYVDSRRVSHYWPVEEFLFDLPHWDGQDRIRTLADCVPCENEEWRNFFYIWFLSMVAHWLQMDREHANSTSPLLVGPQGCRKSTFCQSLLPPELRPYFVDGIDLGSRKDAEMALSRFALINLDEFDSIPASRQPYLEKPATKRRKSHCASPMARA
;
A
#
# COMPACT_ATOMS: atom_id res chain seq x y z
N MET A 1 0.20 35.68 3.13
CA MET A 1 -0.01 34.79 1.96
C MET A 1 -1.49 34.51 1.80
N LYS A 2 -1.96 34.41 0.55
CA LYS A 2 -3.38 34.21 0.23
C LYS A 2 -3.75 32.74 0.12
N ILE A 3 -4.99 32.41 0.48
CA ILE A 3 -5.62 31.09 0.39
C ILE A 3 -7.03 31.22 -0.16
N THR A 4 -7.62 30.13 -0.66
CA THR A 4 -8.99 30.15 -1.21
C THR A 4 -10.02 29.77 -0.17
N GLN A 5 -11.12 30.52 -0.09
CA GLN A 5 -12.33 30.11 0.60
C GLN A 5 -13.47 29.93 -0.41
N LEU A 6 -13.99 28.71 -0.48
CA LEU A 6 -15.19 28.32 -1.21
C LEU A 6 -16.42 28.54 -0.34
N ARG A 7 -17.49 29.09 -0.92
CA ARG A 7 -18.80 29.18 -0.26
C ARG A 7 -19.36 27.77 -0.02
N GLY A 8 -20.34 27.64 0.89
CA GLY A 8 -20.90 26.33 1.26
C GLY A 8 -21.48 25.53 0.08
N ASP A 9 -22.07 26.22 -0.90
CA ASP A 9 -22.57 25.64 -2.16
C ASP A 9 -21.46 25.28 -3.18
N LEU A 10 -20.20 25.56 -2.85
CA LEU A 10 -19.00 25.35 -3.67
C LEU A 10 -19.01 26.08 -5.03
N ALA A 11 -19.98 26.95 -5.29
CA ALA A 11 -20.18 27.61 -6.58
C ALA A 11 -19.35 28.90 -6.74
N ALA A 12 -19.03 29.55 -5.62
CA ALA A 12 -18.26 30.80 -5.58
C ALA A 12 -17.07 30.69 -4.64
N PHE A 13 -15.99 31.38 -4.97
CA PHE A 13 -14.78 31.44 -4.14
C PHE A 13 -14.25 32.87 -3.99
N ARG A 14 -13.46 33.07 -2.94
CA ARG A 14 -12.70 34.31 -2.69
C ARG A 14 -11.31 33.98 -2.18
N ASN A 15 -10.33 34.76 -2.58
CA ASN A 15 -8.96 34.65 -2.08
C ASN A 15 -8.76 35.62 -0.91
N LEU A 16 -8.33 35.12 0.24
CA LEU A 16 -8.17 35.87 1.49
C LEU A 16 -6.78 35.62 2.09
N GLU A 17 -6.27 36.56 2.89
CA GLU A 17 -5.05 36.32 3.68
C GLU A 17 -5.28 35.23 4.73
N LEU A 18 -4.32 34.30 4.86
CA LEU A 18 -4.39 33.20 5.82
C LEU A 18 -4.69 33.70 7.24
N SER A 19 -3.97 34.72 7.70
CA SER A 19 -4.11 35.28 9.05
C SER A 19 -5.52 35.79 9.34
N ILE A 20 -6.18 36.41 8.35
CA ILE A 20 -7.56 36.88 8.47
C ILE A 20 -8.50 35.68 8.65
N VAL A 21 -8.32 34.62 7.86
CA VAL A 21 -9.16 33.42 7.94
C VAL A 21 -8.97 32.72 9.28
N LEU A 22 -7.72 32.54 9.74
CA LEU A 22 -7.42 31.90 11.03
C LEU A 22 -7.93 32.71 12.22
N ASN A 23 -7.77 34.04 12.21
CA ASN A 23 -8.33 34.90 13.25
C ASN A 23 -9.86 34.84 13.27
N ALA A 24 -10.50 34.79 12.10
CA ALA A 24 -11.96 34.62 12.00
C ALA A 24 -12.43 33.24 12.52
N MET A 25 -11.57 32.23 12.62
CA MET A 25 -11.92 30.93 13.21
C MET A 25 -11.85 30.92 14.75
N LYS A 26 -11.25 31.94 15.38
CA LYS A 26 -11.22 32.09 16.85
C LYS A 26 -12.56 32.53 17.45
N THR A 27 -13.38 33.22 16.64
CA THR A 27 -14.69 33.73 17.05
C THR A 27 -15.76 33.25 16.10
N GLU A 28 -16.91 32.82 16.60
CA GLU A 28 -18.01 32.42 15.75
C GLU A 28 -18.94 33.59 15.42
N ASN A 29 -19.45 33.65 14.19
CA ASN A 29 -20.44 34.66 13.81
C ASN A 29 -21.78 34.45 14.54
N SER A 30 -22.66 35.47 14.48
CA SER A 30 -23.97 35.44 15.17
C SER A 30 -24.88 34.26 14.77
N ARG A 31 -24.72 33.72 13.56
CA ARG A 31 -25.48 32.57 13.06
C ARG A 31 -24.99 31.22 13.60
N LYS A 32 -23.84 31.19 14.29
CA LYS A 32 -23.25 30.03 14.96
C LYS A 32 -23.25 28.71 14.16
N PRO A 33 -22.85 28.69 12.87
CA PRO A 33 -23.04 27.55 11.99
C PRO A 33 -22.24 26.30 12.40
N VAL A 34 -21.05 26.46 12.97
CA VAL A 34 -20.21 25.35 13.45
C VAL A 34 -20.78 24.79 14.75
N THR A 35 -21.23 25.65 15.66
CA THR A 35 -21.89 25.21 16.90
C THR A 35 -23.19 24.47 16.61
N THR A 36 -24.03 24.98 15.71
CA THR A 36 -25.23 24.27 15.23
C THR A 36 -24.89 22.94 14.59
N LEU A 37 -23.85 22.88 13.75
CA LEU A 37 -23.38 21.59 13.20
C LEU A 37 -23.00 20.61 14.32
N ARG A 38 -22.22 21.06 15.31
CA ARG A 38 -21.77 20.22 16.43
C ARG A 38 -22.93 19.72 17.28
N GLN A 39 -23.96 20.54 17.49
CA GLN A 39 -25.20 20.14 18.17
C GLN A 39 -26.01 19.12 17.36
N ASN A 40 -25.97 19.22 16.03
CA ASN A 40 -26.71 18.30 15.15
C ASN A 40 -26.00 16.94 14.98
N ILE A 41 -24.67 16.88 15.09
CA ILE A 41 -23.88 15.66 14.85
C ILE A 41 -24.39 14.41 15.61
N PRO A 42 -24.72 14.48 16.92
CA PRO A 42 -25.27 13.33 17.66
C PRO A 42 -26.58 12.78 17.08
N TYR A 43 -27.35 13.60 16.36
CA TYR A 43 -28.65 13.25 15.80
C TYR A 43 -28.59 12.87 14.31
N LEU A 44 -27.40 12.88 13.70
CA LEU A 44 -27.22 12.49 12.30
C LEU A 44 -27.13 10.96 12.17
N THR A 45 -27.93 10.41 11.25
CA THR A 45 -27.79 9.01 10.86
C THR A 45 -26.44 8.80 10.16
N PRO A 46 -25.66 7.78 10.55
CA PRO A 46 -24.39 7.45 9.90
C PRO A 46 -24.55 7.29 8.39
N GLY A 47 -23.74 7.99 7.61
CA GLY A 47 -23.75 7.96 6.14
C GLY A 47 -24.61 9.04 5.46
N ILE A 48 -25.43 9.78 6.21
CA ILE A 48 -26.19 10.91 5.67
C ILE A 48 -25.35 12.20 5.78
N LYS A 49 -25.20 12.93 4.66
CA LYS A 49 -24.53 14.23 4.67
C LYS A 49 -25.36 15.24 5.46
N SER A 50 -24.70 15.98 6.35
CA SER A 50 -25.37 17.03 7.11
C SER A 50 -25.63 18.26 6.24
N LEU A 51 -26.91 18.63 6.06
CA LEU A 51 -27.32 19.90 5.44
C LEU A 51 -26.71 21.11 6.14
N ALA A 52 -26.51 21.05 7.46
CA ALA A 52 -25.83 22.10 8.22
C ALA A 52 -24.34 22.20 7.82
N ALA A 53 -23.68 21.08 7.55
CA ALA A 53 -22.29 21.07 7.10
C ALA A 53 -22.12 21.61 5.68
N GLU A 54 -23.09 21.43 4.79
CA GLU A 54 -23.06 21.99 3.43
C GLU A 54 -23.14 23.52 3.42
N LYS A 55 -23.76 24.14 4.44
CA LYS A 55 -23.80 25.60 4.56
C LYS A 55 -22.48 26.22 5.02
N ILE A 56 -21.55 25.43 5.54
CA ILE A 56 -20.27 25.92 6.07
C ILE A 56 -19.27 26.06 4.92
N PRO A 57 -18.65 27.24 4.73
CA PRO A 57 -17.62 27.44 3.71
C PRO A 57 -16.44 26.47 3.87
N VAL A 58 -15.77 26.14 2.76
CA VAL A 58 -14.57 25.29 2.74
C VAL A 58 -13.35 26.15 2.46
N VAL A 59 -12.26 25.91 3.17
CA VAL A 59 -10.99 26.63 3.01
C VAL A 59 -9.96 25.69 2.40
N LEU A 60 -9.37 26.11 1.29
CA LEU A 60 -8.25 25.44 0.61
C LEU A 60 -6.97 26.16 1.00
N PHE A 61 -6.08 25.46 1.70
CA PHE A 61 -4.84 26.07 2.20
C PHE A 61 -3.71 25.95 1.20
N GLY A 62 -3.67 24.87 0.41
CA GLY A 62 -2.59 24.58 -0.52
C GLY A 62 -2.60 25.44 -1.78
N VAL A 63 -3.73 26.05 -2.16
CA VAL A 63 -3.89 26.75 -3.43
C VAL A 63 -4.76 28.00 -3.36
N THR A 64 -4.47 28.94 -4.26
CA THR A 64 -5.36 30.01 -4.69
C THR A 64 -6.01 29.66 -6.02
N LEU A 65 -7.32 29.93 -6.16
CA LEU A 65 -8.07 29.69 -7.40
C LEU A 65 -8.28 30.99 -8.18
N LYS A 66 -8.42 30.90 -9.51
CA LYS A 66 -8.86 31.98 -10.42
C LYS A 66 -9.83 31.40 -11.43
N ARG A 67 -10.72 32.28 -11.90
CA ARG A 67 -11.69 31.98 -12.92
C ARG A 67 -11.13 32.44 -14.27
N GLU A 68 -10.95 31.52 -15.20
CA GLU A 68 -10.57 31.81 -16.59
C GLU A 68 -11.55 31.08 -17.51
N ASP A 69 -12.23 31.83 -18.39
CA ASP A 69 -13.10 31.33 -19.46
C ASP A 69 -13.98 30.12 -19.08
N GLU A 70 -14.82 30.32 -18.06
CA GLU A 70 -15.74 29.35 -17.45
C GLU A 70 -15.11 28.16 -16.70
N ARG A 71 -13.79 28.00 -16.68
CA ARG A 71 -13.07 26.99 -15.89
C ARG A 71 -12.42 27.60 -14.64
N ILE A 72 -12.41 26.82 -13.56
CA ILE A 72 -11.73 27.18 -12.30
C ILE A 72 -10.33 26.56 -12.36
N GLY A 73 -9.30 27.39 -12.50
CA GLY A 73 -7.90 26.99 -12.53
C GLY A 73 -7.16 27.31 -11.22
N VAL A 74 -6.09 26.56 -10.95
CA VAL A 74 -5.15 26.85 -9.84
C VAL A 74 -4.19 27.97 -10.27
N VAL A 75 -4.02 28.98 -9.42
CA VAL A 75 -3.19 30.17 -9.71
C VAL A 75 -1.83 30.07 -9.08
N THR A 76 -1.82 29.76 -7.78
CA THR A 76 -0.63 29.86 -6.96
C THR A 76 -0.68 28.75 -5.93
N TYR A 77 0.38 27.95 -5.90
CA TYR A 77 0.60 26.98 -4.85
C TYR A 77 1.21 27.67 -3.64
N THR A 78 0.71 27.38 -2.44
CA THR A 78 1.16 28.04 -1.20
C THR A 78 2.24 27.25 -0.45
N GLY A 79 2.50 26.01 -0.84
CA GLY A 79 3.36 25.10 -0.07
C GLY A 79 2.71 24.56 1.21
N LEU A 80 1.45 24.89 1.51
CA LEU A 80 0.79 24.42 2.72
C LEU A 80 0.15 23.04 2.56
N VAL A 81 0.47 22.17 3.51
CA VAL A 81 -0.11 20.84 3.65
C VAL A 81 -1.10 20.83 4.82
N LEU A 82 -2.33 20.39 4.55
CA LEU A 82 -3.38 20.22 5.55
C LEU A 82 -3.47 18.75 6.00
N LEU A 83 -3.08 18.48 7.24
CA LEU A 83 -3.31 17.19 7.91
C LEU A 83 -4.63 17.21 8.67
N SER A 84 -5.23 16.04 8.82
CA SER A 84 -6.48 15.85 9.55
C SER A 84 -6.40 14.63 10.45
N ILE A 85 -6.28 14.83 11.75
CA ILE A 85 -6.34 13.75 12.74
C ILE A 85 -7.81 13.61 13.14
N GLY A 86 -8.42 12.46 12.84
CA GLY A 86 -9.85 12.24 13.00
C GLY A 86 -10.19 11.22 14.08
N ASN A 87 -11.48 10.89 14.18
CA ASN A 87 -12.02 9.84 15.05
C ASN A 87 -11.77 10.07 16.56
N LEU A 88 -11.70 11.33 16.98
CA LEU A 88 -11.55 11.70 18.38
C LEU A 88 -12.90 11.64 19.09
N ILE A 89 -12.90 11.24 20.36
CA ILE A 89 -14.07 11.04 21.24
C ILE A 89 -14.88 12.34 21.35
N GLY A 90 -14.19 13.47 21.48
CA GLY A 90 -14.83 14.77 21.65
C GLY A 90 -13.84 15.93 21.71
N ARG A 91 -14.36 17.09 22.11
CA ARG A 91 -13.57 18.33 22.12
C ARG A 91 -12.39 18.31 23.08
N ALA A 92 -12.52 17.67 24.25
CA ALA A 92 -11.45 17.63 25.25
C ALA A 92 -10.21 16.90 24.71
N GLU A 93 -10.41 15.72 24.12
CA GLU A 93 -9.33 14.99 23.44
C GLU A 93 -8.79 15.79 22.24
N ALA A 94 -9.67 16.39 21.44
CA ALA A 94 -9.25 17.23 20.32
C ALA A 94 -8.40 18.43 20.76
N ALA A 95 -8.71 19.06 21.90
CA ALA A 95 -7.90 20.14 22.47
C ALA A 95 -6.52 19.64 22.88
N ALA A 96 -6.43 18.52 23.63
CA ALA A 96 -5.16 17.95 24.04
C ALA A 96 -4.27 17.57 22.83
N ILE A 97 -4.84 17.00 21.77
CA ILE A 97 -4.10 16.67 20.54
C ILE A 97 -3.72 17.93 19.76
N ARG A 98 -4.58 18.94 19.70
CA ARG A 98 -4.27 20.25 19.08
C ARG A 98 -3.07 20.88 19.77
N ASP A 99 -3.03 20.88 21.09
CA ASP A 99 -1.96 21.51 21.89
C ASP A 99 -0.64 20.75 21.75
N ARG A 100 -0.68 19.40 21.75
CA ARG A 100 0.49 18.58 21.43
C ARG A 100 1.03 18.87 20.03
N ALA A 101 0.15 18.96 19.03
CA ALA A 101 0.55 19.28 17.67
C ALA A 101 1.12 20.71 17.55
N ALA A 102 0.58 21.67 18.30
CA ALA A 102 1.06 23.05 18.36
C ALA A 102 2.51 23.16 18.88
N GLY A 103 2.94 22.24 19.75
CA GLY A 103 4.30 22.21 20.29
C GLY A 103 5.41 21.87 19.28
N PHE A 104 5.07 21.41 18.07
CA PHE A 104 6.09 21.12 17.06
C PHE A 104 6.49 22.37 16.27
N PRO A 105 7.81 22.56 16.02
CA PRO A 105 8.30 23.78 15.37
C PRO A 105 7.86 23.93 13.91
N GLN A 106 7.46 22.83 13.25
CA GLN A 106 6.94 22.84 11.89
C GLN A 106 5.44 23.13 11.81
N THR A 107 4.74 23.24 12.94
CA THR A 107 3.30 23.51 12.96
C THR A 107 3.03 25.00 12.75
N LEU A 108 2.52 25.35 11.57
CA LEU A 108 2.07 26.71 11.26
C LEU A 108 0.76 27.04 11.96
N ALA A 109 -0.20 26.11 11.94
CA ALA A 109 -1.45 26.27 12.67
C ALA A 109 -2.00 24.93 13.13
N SER A 110 -2.68 24.92 14.27
CA SER A 110 -3.35 23.75 14.83
C SER A 110 -4.71 24.17 15.39
N PHE A 111 -5.78 23.50 14.98
CA PHE A 111 -7.13 23.82 15.43
C PHE A 111 -8.10 22.64 15.40
N ILE A 112 -9.12 22.69 16.25
CA ILE A 112 -10.20 21.73 16.29
C ILE A 112 -11.11 21.94 15.07
N GLY A 113 -11.28 20.89 14.27
CA GLY A 113 -12.13 20.89 13.08
C GLY A 113 -13.61 21.16 13.37
N SER A 114 -14.38 21.46 12.33
CA SER A 114 -15.79 21.84 12.43
C SER A 114 -16.67 20.80 13.15
N SER A 115 -16.31 19.51 13.11
CA SER A 115 -17.01 18.44 13.83
C SER A 115 -16.80 18.45 15.34
N GLY A 116 -15.74 19.08 15.84
CA GLY A 116 -15.31 18.95 17.24
C GLY A 116 -14.66 17.61 17.60
N ARG A 117 -14.48 16.71 16.61
CA ARG A 117 -13.92 15.36 16.75
C ARG A 117 -12.74 15.11 15.81
N SER A 118 -12.07 16.18 15.42
CA SER A 118 -10.87 16.14 14.59
C SER A 118 -9.99 17.34 14.88
N VAL A 119 -8.69 17.19 14.66
CA VAL A 119 -7.70 18.27 14.69
C VAL A 119 -7.16 18.46 13.28
N LYS A 120 -7.05 19.71 12.86
CA LYS A 120 -6.45 20.13 11.61
C LYS A 120 -5.10 20.75 11.90
N VAL A 121 -4.08 20.30 11.19
CA VAL A 121 -2.71 20.81 11.34
C VAL A 121 -2.24 21.31 9.98
N LEU A 122 -1.75 22.55 9.94
CA LEU A 122 -1.13 23.15 8.76
C LEU A 122 0.38 23.09 8.91
N VAL A 123 1.05 22.57 7.89
CA VAL A 123 2.50 22.41 7.85
C VAL A 123 3.03 23.06 6.57
N PRO A 124 3.98 24.01 6.65
CA PRO A 124 4.56 24.63 5.47
C PRO A 124 5.69 23.77 4.89
N PHE A 125 5.74 23.68 3.57
CA PHE A 125 6.79 23.01 2.81
C PHE A 125 7.38 23.94 1.75
N THR A 126 8.69 23.80 1.54
CA THR A 126 9.45 24.56 0.53
C THR A 126 10.45 23.65 -0.19
N LEU A 127 10.84 24.08 -1.38
CA LEU A 127 12.03 23.56 -2.07
C LEU A 127 13.31 23.95 -1.29
N PRO A 128 14.47 23.34 -1.57
CA PRO A 128 15.71 23.62 -0.84
C PRO A 128 16.15 25.09 -0.91
N ASP A 129 15.79 25.78 -2.00
CA ASP A 129 16.02 27.20 -2.26
C ASP A 129 14.99 28.13 -1.58
N GLY A 130 14.00 27.58 -0.88
CA GLY A 130 12.93 28.31 -0.22
C GLY A 130 11.71 28.62 -1.12
N SER A 131 11.76 28.27 -2.41
CA SER A 131 10.66 28.49 -3.35
C SER A 131 9.60 27.39 -3.26
N VAL A 132 8.54 27.50 -4.08
CA VAL A 132 7.51 26.48 -4.24
C VAL A 132 7.30 26.18 -5.73
N PRO A 133 6.84 24.97 -6.11
CA PRO A 133 6.69 24.61 -7.52
C PRO A 133 5.62 25.46 -8.22
N GLU A 134 5.95 25.94 -9.43
CA GLU A 134 5.08 26.86 -10.19
C GLU A 134 4.11 26.14 -11.15
N THR A 135 4.56 25.05 -11.78
CA THR A 135 3.73 24.29 -12.73
C THR A 135 2.79 23.34 -11.99
N GLU A 136 1.56 23.18 -12.48
CA GLU A 136 0.54 22.31 -11.87
C GLU A 136 1.04 20.87 -11.67
N GLU A 137 1.75 20.30 -12.65
CA GLU A 137 2.31 18.96 -12.57
C GLU A 137 3.29 18.83 -11.39
N ARG A 138 4.34 19.66 -11.35
CA ARG A 138 5.35 19.66 -10.27
C ARG A 138 4.73 19.92 -8.90
N MET A 139 3.72 20.81 -8.83
CA MET A 139 2.95 21.08 -7.61
C MET A 139 2.27 19.81 -7.08
N ARG A 140 1.55 19.07 -7.93
CA ARG A 140 0.83 17.85 -7.50
C ARG A 140 1.81 16.79 -6.99
N LEU A 141 2.94 16.60 -7.68
CA LEU A 141 4.00 15.68 -7.26
C LEU A 141 4.60 16.07 -5.91
N PHE A 142 4.92 17.35 -5.74
CA PHE A 142 5.50 17.91 -4.53
C PHE A 142 4.54 17.80 -3.34
N HIS A 143 3.28 18.17 -3.52
CA HIS A 143 2.27 18.16 -2.47
C HIS A 143 1.98 16.75 -1.95
N ALA A 144 1.91 15.76 -2.84
CA ALA A 144 1.70 14.37 -2.45
C ALA A 144 2.84 13.83 -1.57
N HIS A 145 4.10 14.13 -1.92
CA HIS A 145 5.26 13.76 -1.11
C HIS A 145 5.30 14.52 0.23
N ALA A 146 5.03 15.83 0.19
CA ALA A 146 4.99 16.68 1.37
C ALA A 146 3.96 16.18 2.39
N TYR A 147 2.76 15.82 1.91
CA TYR A 147 1.72 15.24 2.75
C TYR A 147 2.14 13.92 3.40
N LEU A 148 2.76 13.00 2.65
CA LEU A 148 3.20 11.72 3.21
C LEU A 148 4.27 11.93 4.29
N ARG A 149 5.23 12.82 4.04
CA ARG A 149 6.30 13.13 4.98
C ARG A 149 5.74 13.75 6.26
N ALA A 150 4.84 14.72 6.12
CA ALA A 150 4.15 15.33 7.24
C ALA A 150 3.29 14.28 8.00
N SER A 151 2.51 13.47 7.29
CA SER A 151 1.68 12.43 7.92
C SER A 151 2.52 11.47 8.76
N ARG A 152 3.61 10.91 8.21
CA ARG A 152 4.51 10.01 8.94
C ARG A 152 5.10 10.67 10.19
N TYR A 153 5.55 11.92 10.08
CA TYR A 153 6.11 12.66 11.21
C TYR A 153 5.08 12.83 12.34
N TYR A 154 3.88 13.33 12.02
CA TYR A 154 2.84 13.56 13.04
C TYR A 154 2.23 12.26 13.57
N GLU A 155 2.10 11.20 12.75
CA GLU A 155 1.61 9.88 13.19
C GLU A 155 2.52 9.29 14.28
N VAL A 156 3.84 9.34 14.07
CA VAL A 156 4.83 8.83 15.03
C VAL A 156 4.82 9.65 16.31
N GLN A 157 4.84 10.98 16.21
CA GLN A 157 4.94 11.86 17.39
C GLN A 157 3.64 11.91 18.21
N LEU A 158 2.48 11.84 17.55
CA LEU A 158 1.18 11.90 18.23
C LEU A 158 0.67 10.52 18.65
N GLN A 159 1.21 9.44 18.08
CA GLN A 159 0.75 8.06 18.23
C GLN A 159 -0.72 7.88 17.81
N LEU A 160 -1.15 8.66 16.82
CA LEU A 160 -2.51 8.65 16.28
C LEU A 160 -2.46 8.64 14.75
N PRO A 161 -3.34 7.87 14.07
CA PRO A 161 -3.38 7.84 12.63
C PRO A 161 -3.83 9.20 12.06
N VAL A 162 -3.16 9.67 11.00
CA VAL A 162 -3.61 10.83 10.24
C VAL A 162 -4.62 10.37 9.20
N GLY A 163 -5.78 11.00 9.17
CA GLY A 163 -6.89 10.64 8.29
C GLY A 163 -6.52 10.81 6.81
N ARG A 164 -6.21 9.69 6.14
CA ARG A 164 -6.04 9.61 4.70
C ARG A 164 -7.40 9.35 4.06
N LYS A 165 -7.75 10.08 3.00
CA LYS A 165 -8.94 9.77 2.20
C LYS A 165 -8.74 8.41 1.50
N GLU A 166 -9.82 7.63 1.41
CA GLU A 166 -9.79 6.29 0.81
C GLU A 166 -9.39 6.32 -0.68
N GLU A 167 -9.61 7.46 -1.37
CA GLU A 167 -9.34 7.66 -2.81
C GLU A 167 -8.31 8.77 -3.05
N GLY A 168 -7.36 8.52 -3.96
CA GLY A 168 -6.35 9.50 -4.40
C GLY A 168 -5.22 9.80 -3.41
N PHE A 169 -4.03 10.14 -3.91
CA PHE A 169 -3.10 10.89 -3.08
C PHE A 169 -3.72 12.27 -2.79
N PRO A 170 -3.45 12.87 -1.63
CA PRO A 170 -4.00 14.18 -1.31
C PRO A 170 -3.56 15.20 -2.35
N VAL A 171 -4.53 15.98 -2.81
CA VAL A 171 -4.35 16.99 -3.84
C VAL A 171 -4.25 18.37 -3.19
N PRO A 172 -3.53 19.33 -3.80
CA PRO A 172 -3.41 20.70 -3.28
C PRO A 172 -4.74 21.41 -3.00
N GLU A 173 -5.78 21.06 -3.76
CA GLU A 173 -7.15 21.57 -3.63
C GLU A 173 -7.91 20.94 -2.44
N GLN A 174 -7.26 20.08 -1.65
CA GLN A 174 -7.87 19.53 -0.45
C GLN A 174 -8.01 20.61 0.63
N GLY A 175 -9.26 20.84 1.05
CA GLY A 175 -9.60 21.77 2.11
C GLY A 175 -10.27 21.15 3.32
N CYS A 176 -10.55 21.98 4.31
CA CYS A 176 -11.50 21.66 5.38
C CYS A 176 -12.57 22.75 5.49
N ARG A 177 -13.70 22.41 6.10
CA ARG A 177 -14.71 23.41 6.46
C ARG A 177 -14.12 24.42 7.42
N VAL A 178 -14.55 25.68 7.31
CA VAL A 178 -14.29 26.71 8.31
C VAL A 178 -14.69 26.16 9.67
N SER A 179 -13.77 26.26 10.61
CA SER A 179 -13.91 25.68 11.94
C SER A 179 -14.03 26.81 12.97
N TYR A 180 -14.43 26.43 14.18
CA TYR A 180 -14.53 27.34 15.31
C TYR A 180 -13.74 26.77 16.48
N ASP A 181 -12.65 27.44 16.83
CA ASP A 181 -11.74 27.07 17.91
C ASP A 181 -11.15 28.35 18.55
N PRO A 182 -11.64 28.78 19.72
CA PRO A 182 -11.12 29.96 20.42
C PRO A 182 -9.63 29.90 20.75
N GLU A 183 -9.11 28.69 20.95
CA GLU A 183 -7.71 28.44 21.30
C GLU A 183 -6.90 27.95 20.09
N LEU A 184 -7.33 28.32 18.87
CA LEU A 184 -6.57 28.04 17.65
C LEU A 184 -5.14 28.56 17.79
N TYR A 185 -4.19 27.66 17.58
CA TYR A 185 -2.77 27.96 17.53
C TYR A 185 -2.37 28.42 16.13
N TYR A 186 -1.60 29.50 16.05
CA TYR A 186 -1.03 30.03 14.81
C TYR A 186 0.36 30.60 15.09
N ASN A 187 1.38 30.06 14.41
CA ASN A 187 2.76 30.52 14.49
C ASN A 187 3.25 30.94 13.09
N PRO A 188 3.29 32.24 12.77
CA PRO A 188 3.75 32.72 11.46
C PRO A 188 5.23 32.37 11.19
N ASP A 189 6.02 32.13 12.23
CA ASP A 189 7.45 31.81 12.16
C ASP A 189 7.73 30.29 12.18
N ALA A 190 6.72 29.47 11.89
CA ALA A 190 6.88 28.02 11.82
C ALA A 190 7.93 27.60 10.77
N LEU A 191 8.81 26.67 11.14
CA LEU A 191 9.91 26.25 10.28
C LEU A 191 9.39 25.37 9.13
N PRO A 192 9.51 25.80 7.85
CA PRO A 192 9.06 25.00 6.73
C PRO A 192 9.94 23.75 6.56
N ILE A 193 9.29 22.62 6.26
CA ILE A 193 10.00 21.39 5.94
C ILE A 193 10.53 21.51 4.50
N ARG A 194 11.84 21.34 4.34
CA ARG A 194 12.51 21.35 3.02
C ARG A 194 12.44 19.98 2.35
N GLN A 195 12.10 19.97 1.07
CA GLN A 195 12.02 18.76 0.26
C GLN A 195 12.46 19.05 -1.17
N GLU A 196 13.25 18.14 -1.77
CA GLU A 196 13.58 18.18 -3.19
C GLU A 196 12.32 18.06 -4.08
N GLN A 197 12.39 18.59 -5.30
CA GLN A 197 11.30 18.46 -6.28
C GLN A 197 11.17 17.00 -6.72
N PRO A 198 10.07 16.30 -6.40
CA PRO A 198 9.88 14.94 -6.87
C PRO A 198 9.58 14.94 -8.37
N LEU A 199 10.13 13.96 -9.08
CA LEU A 199 9.90 13.78 -10.52
C LEU A 199 8.66 12.93 -10.82
N GLN A 200 8.09 12.26 -9.81
CA GLN A 200 6.97 11.33 -9.96
C GLN A 200 6.06 11.36 -8.74
N MET A 201 4.89 10.71 -8.81
CA MET A 201 4.01 10.54 -7.65
C MET A 201 4.63 9.57 -6.64
N PRO A 202 4.32 9.70 -5.34
CA PRO A 202 4.84 8.76 -4.36
C PRO A 202 4.51 7.33 -4.74
N ALA A 203 5.51 6.46 -4.61
CA ALA A 203 5.33 5.04 -4.79
C ALA A 203 4.21 4.54 -3.85
N PRO A 204 3.29 3.69 -4.32
CA PRO A 204 2.51 2.89 -3.40
C PRO A 204 3.46 1.96 -2.63
N VAL A 205 3.10 1.64 -1.39
CA VAL A 205 3.91 0.77 -0.52
C VAL A 205 4.19 -0.54 -1.23
N THR A 206 5.46 -0.88 -1.39
CA THR A 206 5.86 -2.13 -2.04
C THR A 206 5.62 -3.32 -1.13
N THR A 207 5.53 -4.53 -1.70
CA THR A 207 5.39 -5.75 -0.89
C THR A 207 6.59 -5.92 0.04
N ARG A 208 7.80 -5.59 -0.43
CA ARG A 208 9.01 -5.53 0.40
C ARG A 208 8.91 -4.53 1.56
N GLU A 209 8.55 -3.27 1.31
CA GLU A 209 8.43 -2.26 2.37
C GLU A 209 7.40 -2.67 3.43
N ALA A 210 6.27 -3.27 2.99
CA ALA A 210 5.26 -3.78 3.91
C ALA A 210 5.78 -4.97 4.74
N HIS A 211 6.60 -5.83 4.13
CA HIS A 211 7.26 -6.95 4.81
C HIS A 211 8.30 -6.49 5.83
N ASP A 212 9.18 -5.56 5.46
CA ASP A 212 10.22 -5.01 6.35
C ASP A 212 9.62 -4.26 7.55
N ALA A 213 8.45 -3.64 7.36
CA ALA A 213 7.71 -2.94 8.42
C ALA A 213 6.96 -3.89 9.38
N GLU A 214 6.88 -5.19 9.11
CA GLU A 214 6.18 -6.16 9.98
C GLU A 214 6.90 -6.27 11.33
N PRO A 215 6.26 -5.88 12.46
CA PRO A 215 6.91 -5.89 13.76
C PRO A 215 7.23 -7.30 14.28
N ALA A 216 6.42 -8.30 13.94
CA ALA A 216 6.59 -9.65 14.46
C ALA A 216 7.70 -10.42 13.70
N PRO A 217 8.79 -10.86 14.37
CA PRO A 217 9.92 -11.50 13.70
C PRO A 217 9.55 -12.75 12.89
N LEU A 218 8.64 -13.59 13.42
CA LEU A 218 8.20 -14.81 12.74
C LEU A 218 7.35 -14.53 11.50
N LEU A 219 6.60 -13.43 11.47
CA LEU A 219 5.85 -12.99 10.29
C LEU A 219 6.76 -12.32 9.25
N ARG A 220 7.87 -11.69 9.70
CA ARG A 220 8.94 -11.16 8.84
C ARG A 220 9.84 -12.26 8.26
N MET A 221 9.75 -13.51 8.73
CA MET A 221 10.47 -14.60 8.08
C MET A 221 9.74 -15.01 6.79
N ALA A 222 10.50 -15.14 5.70
CA ALA A 222 10.00 -15.70 4.46
C ALA A 222 9.37 -17.10 4.71
N PRO A 223 8.21 -17.40 4.13
CA PRO A 223 7.64 -18.75 4.18
C PRO A 223 8.61 -19.76 3.57
N GLY A 224 8.69 -20.94 4.17
CA GLY A 224 9.63 -21.97 3.75
C GLY A 224 10.08 -22.82 4.93
N TYR A 225 11.02 -23.72 4.64
CA TYR A 225 11.43 -24.77 5.57
C TYR A 225 12.09 -24.22 6.85
N GLU A 226 12.86 -23.14 6.77
CA GLU A 226 13.48 -22.53 7.95
C GLU A 226 12.44 -21.94 8.91
N ARG A 227 11.48 -21.18 8.38
CA ARG A 227 10.36 -20.65 9.17
C ARG A 227 9.53 -21.79 9.77
N TYR A 228 9.19 -22.79 8.97
CA TYR A 228 8.47 -23.98 9.42
C TYR A 228 9.20 -24.66 10.59
N LYS A 229 10.51 -24.91 10.46
CA LYS A 229 11.34 -25.52 11.51
C LYS A 229 11.33 -24.72 12.81
N ARG A 230 11.53 -23.41 12.72
CA ARG A 230 11.52 -22.55 13.92
C ARG A 230 10.17 -22.56 14.61
N ILE A 231 9.09 -22.42 13.85
CA ILE A 231 7.73 -22.43 14.40
C ILE A 231 7.40 -23.81 14.99
N SER A 232 7.76 -24.89 14.29
CA SER A 232 7.59 -26.26 14.78
C SER A 232 8.28 -26.46 16.12
N LEU A 233 9.55 -26.04 16.27
CA LEU A 233 10.26 -26.17 17.54
C LEU A 233 9.60 -25.39 18.68
N LEU A 234 9.17 -24.15 18.41
CA LEU A 234 8.45 -23.34 19.39
C LEU A 234 7.12 -23.99 19.77
N TYR A 235 6.40 -24.52 18.78
CA TYR A 235 5.13 -25.19 18.96
C TYR A 235 5.27 -26.47 19.79
N GLU A 236 6.25 -27.33 19.49
CA GLU A 236 6.54 -28.55 20.26
C GLU A 236 6.90 -28.21 21.72
N THR A 237 7.66 -27.13 21.94
CA THR A 237 7.95 -26.65 23.30
C THR A 237 6.68 -26.23 24.03
N CYS A 238 5.78 -25.51 23.34
CA CYS A 238 4.48 -25.11 23.90
C CYS A 238 3.58 -26.32 24.19
N LEU A 239 3.61 -27.33 23.32
CA LEU A 239 2.84 -28.57 23.46
C LEU A 239 3.33 -29.39 24.65
N ALA A 240 4.64 -29.61 24.76
CA ALA A 240 5.26 -30.33 25.88
C ALA A 240 4.99 -29.64 27.23
N ASP A 241 5.07 -28.30 27.26
CA ASP A 241 4.73 -27.53 28.46
C ASP A 241 3.24 -27.62 28.82
N THR A 242 2.37 -27.62 27.82
CA THR A 242 0.92 -27.79 28.03
C THR A 242 0.61 -29.18 28.57
N PHE A 243 1.19 -30.21 27.99
CA PHE A 243 1.06 -31.60 28.43
C PHE A 243 1.50 -31.76 29.90
N ARG A 244 2.63 -31.15 30.28
CA ARG A 244 3.14 -31.19 31.66
C ARG A 244 2.21 -30.51 32.66
N GLN A 245 1.48 -29.47 32.26
CA GLN A 245 0.65 -28.66 33.16
C GLN A 245 -0.81 -29.11 33.23
N VAL A 246 -1.35 -29.60 32.12
CA VAL A 246 -2.79 -29.91 31.97
C VAL A 246 -3.03 -31.41 31.79
N GLY A 247 -2.01 -32.20 31.45
CA GLY A 247 -2.15 -33.60 31.06
C GLY A 247 -2.38 -33.75 29.55
N PRO A 248 -2.70 -34.97 29.10
CA PRO A 248 -2.94 -35.28 27.69
C PRO A 248 -4.24 -34.65 27.14
N GLU A 249 -4.31 -34.54 25.82
CA GLU A 249 -5.46 -33.98 25.08
C GLU A 249 -6.65 -34.92 24.93
N ASP A 250 -6.50 -36.19 25.32
CA ASP A 250 -7.43 -37.31 25.14
C ASP A 250 -8.49 -37.43 26.25
N GLY A 251 -8.51 -36.46 27.18
CA GLY A 251 -9.55 -36.34 28.20
C GLY A 251 -10.94 -36.02 27.62
N GLY A 252 -11.94 -35.93 28.51
CA GLY A 252 -13.30 -35.52 28.14
C GLY A 252 -13.35 -34.10 27.56
N ASP A 253 -14.50 -33.70 27.00
CA ASP A 253 -14.64 -32.42 26.28
C ASP A 253 -14.14 -31.20 27.09
N GLU A 254 -14.37 -31.16 28.41
CA GLU A 254 -13.90 -30.09 29.30
C GLU A 254 -12.38 -30.08 29.50
N GLU A 255 -11.76 -31.26 29.58
CA GLU A 255 -10.30 -31.42 29.74
C GLU A 255 -9.59 -31.07 28.45
N ARG A 256 -10.11 -31.57 27.32
CA ARG A 256 -9.67 -31.16 25.98
C ARG A 256 -9.78 -29.66 25.80
N LYS A 257 -10.88 -29.03 26.23
CA LYS A 257 -11.06 -27.58 26.15
C LYS A 257 -10.01 -26.82 26.97
N LYS A 258 -9.73 -27.28 28.19
CA LYS A 258 -8.66 -26.70 29.03
C LYS A 258 -7.31 -26.83 28.36
N PHE A 259 -7.01 -27.98 27.76
CA PHE A 259 -5.79 -28.21 26.99
C PHE A 259 -5.66 -27.23 25.84
N VAL A 260 -6.68 -27.11 24.97
CA VAL A 260 -6.67 -26.18 23.82
C VAL A 260 -6.46 -24.73 24.27
N VAL A 261 -7.17 -24.29 25.31
CA VAL A 261 -7.03 -22.92 25.84
C VAL A 261 -5.62 -22.68 26.36
N HIS A 262 -5.02 -23.65 27.05
CA HIS A 262 -3.68 -23.53 27.60
C HIS A 262 -2.62 -23.52 26.50
N LEU A 263 -2.73 -24.43 25.53
CA LEU A 263 -1.87 -24.50 24.35
C LEU A 263 -1.90 -23.18 23.58
N ALA A 264 -3.09 -22.64 23.29
CA ALA A 264 -3.23 -21.36 22.61
C ALA A 264 -2.54 -20.21 23.37
N ARG A 265 -2.58 -20.20 24.72
CA ARG A 265 -1.89 -19.19 25.54
C ARG A 265 -0.37 -19.34 25.43
N LYS A 266 0.15 -20.56 25.47
CA LYS A 266 1.58 -20.84 25.34
C LYS A 266 2.11 -20.45 23.97
N CYS A 267 1.41 -20.84 22.90
CA CYS A 267 1.77 -20.44 21.53
C CYS A 267 1.83 -18.92 21.38
N ARG A 268 0.85 -18.21 21.95
CA ARG A 268 0.82 -16.74 21.94
C ARG A 268 1.98 -16.12 22.73
N GLN A 269 2.29 -16.66 23.91
CA GLN A 269 3.43 -16.20 24.74
C GLN A 269 4.77 -16.42 24.03
N SER A 270 4.89 -17.48 23.24
CA SER A 270 6.03 -17.77 22.38
C SER A 270 6.02 -17.01 21.05
N ALA A 271 5.13 -16.02 20.91
CA ALA A 271 4.96 -15.17 19.73
C ALA A 271 4.68 -15.91 18.42
N ILE A 272 4.16 -17.15 18.48
CA ILE A 272 3.77 -17.92 17.29
C ILE A 272 2.56 -17.22 16.64
N PRO A 273 2.56 -16.99 15.32
CA PRO A 273 1.39 -16.45 14.63
C PRO A 273 0.17 -17.34 14.79
N GLU A 274 -1.02 -16.76 14.96
CA GLU A 274 -2.25 -17.51 15.23
C GLU A 274 -2.55 -18.57 14.16
N GLU A 275 -2.45 -18.22 12.88
CA GLU A 275 -2.73 -19.15 11.79
C GLU A 275 -1.74 -20.33 11.79
N ASP A 276 -0.44 -20.07 11.99
CA ASP A 276 0.55 -21.14 12.13
C ASP A 276 0.21 -22.02 13.35
N ALA A 277 -0.13 -21.44 14.51
CA ALA A 277 -0.44 -22.20 15.72
C ALA A 277 -1.69 -23.09 15.56
N VAL A 278 -2.74 -22.61 14.90
CA VAL A 278 -3.93 -23.40 14.57
C VAL A 278 -3.58 -24.53 13.59
N ARG A 279 -2.77 -24.25 12.56
CA ARG A 279 -2.36 -25.27 11.59
C ARG A 279 -1.52 -26.37 12.22
N PHE A 280 -0.59 -26.02 13.10
CA PHE A 280 0.15 -27.01 13.87
C PHE A 280 -0.78 -27.81 14.77
N ALA A 281 -1.74 -27.18 15.46
CA ALA A 281 -2.75 -27.88 16.25
C ALA A 281 -3.58 -28.87 15.44
N LEU A 282 -3.94 -28.52 14.20
CA LEU A 282 -4.66 -29.40 13.27
C LEU A 282 -3.83 -30.55 12.70
N ILE A 283 -2.51 -30.47 12.79
CA ILE A 283 -1.61 -31.56 12.40
C ILE A 283 -1.33 -32.43 13.62
N HIS A 284 -0.98 -31.79 14.74
CA HIS A 284 -0.69 -32.41 16.03
C HIS A 284 -1.11 -31.48 17.19
N PRO A 285 -1.93 -31.92 18.17
CA PRO A 285 -2.46 -33.28 18.31
C PRO A 285 -3.87 -33.50 17.71
N PHE A 286 -4.51 -32.46 17.15
CA PHE A 286 -5.91 -32.54 16.71
C PHE A 286 -6.06 -32.87 15.22
N GLY A 287 -7.28 -33.07 14.76
CA GLY A 287 -7.63 -33.28 13.36
C GLY A 287 -8.52 -32.17 12.78
N ARG A 288 -8.85 -32.28 11.48
CA ARG A 288 -9.68 -31.30 10.75
C ARG A 288 -11.09 -31.15 11.30
N GLU A 289 -11.64 -32.19 11.91
CA GLU A 289 -12.98 -32.16 12.50
C GLU A 289 -13.10 -31.12 13.63
N GLN A 290 -12.00 -30.82 14.31
CA GLN A 290 -11.93 -29.85 15.41
C GLN A 290 -11.57 -28.43 14.94
N GLU A 291 -11.43 -28.17 13.63
CA GLU A 291 -10.94 -26.89 13.11
C GLU A 291 -11.76 -25.69 13.60
N MET A 292 -13.09 -25.80 13.58
CA MET A 292 -13.95 -24.71 14.02
C MET A 292 -13.75 -24.38 15.51
N GLU A 293 -13.63 -25.42 16.35
CA GLU A 293 -13.41 -25.26 17.78
C GLU A 293 -12.04 -24.66 18.08
N LEU A 294 -10.99 -25.15 17.41
CA LEU A 294 -9.62 -24.67 17.56
C LEU A 294 -9.54 -23.19 17.18
N ARG A 295 -10.07 -22.82 16.01
CA ARG A 295 -10.06 -21.43 15.54
C ARG A 295 -10.81 -20.50 16.47
N ALA A 296 -11.99 -20.91 16.95
CA ALA A 296 -12.73 -20.13 17.93
C ALA A 296 -11.94 -19.94 19.23
N THR A 297 -11.27 -20.99 19.70
CA THR A 297 -10.52 -20.97 20.97
C THR A 297 -9.24 -20.15 20.86
N PHE A 298 -8.42 -20.40 19.84
CA PHE A 298 -7.20 -19.65 19.56
C PHE A 298 -7.53 -18.17 19.30
N GLY A 299 -8.50 -17.88 18.44
CA GLY A 299 -8.93 -16.52 18.16
C GLY A 299 -9.38 -15.78 19.43
N ASN A 300 -10.08 -16.43 20.35
CA ASN A 300 -10.46 -15.83 21.63
C ASN A 300 -9.26 -15.54 22.55
N VAL A 301 -8.25 -16.41 22.57
CA VAL A 301 -7.03 -16.23 23.38
C VAL A 301 -6.12 -15.13 22.80
N TYR A 302 -5.96 -15.10 21.48
CA TYR A 302 -5.15 -14.11 20.77
C TYR A 302 -5.81 -12.73 20.77
N ARG A 303 -7.14 -12.64 20.70
CA ARG A 303 -7.88 -11.37 20.81
C ARG A 303 -7.90 -10.76 22.21
N LYS A 304 -7.80 -11.57 23.28
CA LYS A 304 -7.94 -11.10 24.68
C LYS A 304 -6.91 -10.03 25.11
N GLU A 305 -5.79 -9.89 24.40
CA GLU A 305 -4.75 -8.87 24.69
C GLU A 305 -4.78 -7.66 23.74
N LYS A 306 -5.32 -7.80 22.52
CA LYS A 306 -5.47 -6.69 21.56
C LYS A 306 -6.54 -5.68 21.97
N ARG A 307 -7.36 -5.99 22.98
CA ARG A 307 -8.42 -5.10 23.44
C ARG A 307 -7.86 -4.03 24.38
N CYS A 308 -7.74 -2.83 23.84
CA CYS A 308 -7.92 -1.62 24.64
C CYS A 308 -9.26 -1.73 25.38
N SER A 309 -9.29 -1.39 26.67
CA SER A 309 -10.41 -1.54 27.63
C SER A 309 -11.66 -0.70 27.31
N VAL A 310 -11.76 -0.16 26.10
CA VAL A 310 -12.88 0.65 25.62
C VAL A 310 -13.60 -0.14 24.53
N ARG A 311 -14.82 -0.60 24.80
CA ARG A 311 -15.73 -1.06 23.74
C ARG A 311 -16.45 0.18 23.19
N PRO A 312 -16.11 0.70 22.01
CA PRO A 312 -16.88 1.80 21.46
C PRO A 312 -18.22 1.25 20.95
N CYS A 313 -19.28 2.05 21.02
CA CYS A 313 -20.53 1.81 20.30
C CYS A 313 -20.28 2.00 18.80
N MET A 314 -19.63 1.01 18.17
CA MET A 314 -19.26 1.03 16.76
C MET A 314 -20.49 0.64 15.92
N PRO A 315 -20.85 1.39 14.85
CA PRO A 315 -21.86 0.94 13.89
C PRO A 315 -21.48 -0.42 13.30
N ARG A 316 -22.47 -1.30 13.08
CA ARG A 316 -22.26 -2.68 12.61
C ARG A 316 -21.33 -2.78 11.39
N ARG A 317 -21.49 -1.90 10.39
CA ARG A 317 -20.63 -1.87 9.19
C ARG A 317 -19.15 -1.63 9.51
N MET A 318 -18.86 -0.79 10.50
CA MET A 318 -17.48 -0.53 10.92
C MET A 318 -16.91 -1.72 11.70
N LEU A 319 -17.73 -2.36 12.54
CA LEU A 319 -17.33 -3.60 13.22
C LEU A 319 -16.98 -4.70 12.21
N VAL A 320 -17.83 -4.93 11.21
CA VAL A 320 -17.57 -5.91 10.14
C VAL A 320 -16.29 -5.56 9.37
N ALA A 321 -16.06 -4.28 9.03
CA ALA A 321 -14.83 -3.87 8.36
C ALA A 321 -13.56 -4.13 9.19
N MET A 322 -13.59 -3.87 10.49
CA MET A 322 -12.46 -4.16 11.39
C MET A 322 -12.24 -5.66 11.58
N GLN A 323 -13.32 -6.43 11.71
CA GLN A 323 -13.24 -7.89 11.79
C GLN A 323 -12.71 -8.48 10.49
N MET A 324 -13.13 -7.95 9.34
CA MET A 324 -12.60 -8.32 8.03
C MET A 324 -11.11 -7.99 7.92
N GLU A 325 -10.69 -6.81 8.37
CA GLU A 325 -9.27 -6.42 8.37
C GLU A 325 -8.42 -7.34 9.25
N GLU A 326 -8.88 -7.67 10.46
CA GLU A 326 -8.21 -8.63 11.34
C GLU A 326 -8.14 -10.02 10.69
N PHE A 327 -9.25 -10.52 10.16
CA PHE A 327 -9.34 -11.83 9.51
C PHE A 327 -8.39 -11.91 8.31
N MET A 328 -8.44 -10.91 7.41
CA MET A 328 -7.63 -10.88 6.19
C MET A 328 -6.14 -10.80 6.50
N THR A 329 -5.73 -9.92 7.43
CA THR A 329 -4.32 -9.76 7.82
C THR A 329 -3.78 -10.95 8.61
N ARG A 330 -4.64 -11.68 9.34
CA ARG A 330 -4.23 -12.88 10.06
C ARG A 330 -4.05 -14.08 9.13
N ARG A 331 -5.01 -14.32 8.23
CA ARG A 331 -5.04 -15.52 7.38
C ARG A 331 -4.33 -15.40 6.05
N TYR A 332 -4.29 -14.21 5.45
CA TYR A 332 -3.82 -14.05 4.07
C TYR A 332 -2.76 -12.97 3.95
N GLU A 333 -1.95 -13.13 2.93
CA GLU A 333 -1.03 -12.11 2.46
C GLU A 333 -1.42 -11.79 1.02
N LEU A 334 -1.78 -10.53 0.76
CA LEU A 334 -2.20 -10.07 -0.55
C LEU A 334 -1.16 -9.11 -1.11
N ARG A 335 -0.96 -9.20 -2.41
CA ARG A 335 -0.14 -8.26 -3.18
C ARG A 335 -0.77 -7.96 -4.52
N PHE A 336 -0.45 -6.80 -5.08
CA PHE A 336 -0.84 -6.43 -6.42
C PHE A 336 0.33 -6.62 -7.36
N ASN A 337 0.31 -7.70 -8.14
CA ASN A 337 1.33 -7.96 -9.15
C ASN A 337 1.16 -6.98 -10.31
N ARG A 338 2.05 -5.99 -10.38
CA ARG A 338 1.91 -4.88 -11.33
C ARG A 338 2.24 -5.25 -12.77
N MET A 339 3.11 -6.24 -12.97
CA MET A 339 3.37 -6.78 -14.31
C MET A 339 2.21 -7.60 -14.83
N LYS A 340 1.67 -8.56 -14.04
CA LYS A 340 0.50 -9.33 -14.48
C LYS A 340 -0.79 -8.50 -14.52
N GLY A 341 -0.84 -7.40 -13.76
CA GLY A 341 -2.03 -6.57 -13.62
C GLY A 341 -3.14 -7.23 -12.80
N CYS A 342 -2.81 -8.16 -11.91
CA CYS A 342 -3.78 -8.87 -11.07
C CYS A 342 -3.38 -8.87 -9.58
N LYS A 343 -4.39 -8.94 -8.71
CA LYS A 343 -4.18 -9.18 -7.27
C LYS A 343 -3.85 -10.65 -7.07
N GLU A 344 -2.86 -10.92 -6.25
CA GLU A 344 -2.46 -12.26 -5.86
C GLU A 344 -2.57 -12.41 -4.35
N TYR A 345 -2.83 -13.61 -3.88
CA TYR A 345 -2.89 -13.94 -2.46
C TYR A 345 -2.10 -15.22 -2.17
N ARG A 346 -1.70 -15.37 -0.92
CA ARG A 346 -1.32 -16.65 -0.31
C ARG A 346 -1.88 -16.71 1.10
N GLU A 347 -2.08 -17.93 1.61
CA GLU A 347 -2.40 -18.12 3.02
C GLU A 347 -1.13 -17.91 3.87
N ARG A 348 -1.27 -17.33 5.07
CA ARG A 348 -0.18 -17.07 6.02
C ARG A 348 0.15 -18.33 6.83
N HIS A 349 0.59 -19.39 6.16
CA HIS A 349 1.15 -20.56 6.83
C HIS A 349 2.44 -21.02 6.17
N SER A 350 3.26 -21.72 6.96
CA SER A 350 4.67 -21.99 6.67
C SER A 350 4.97 -22.90 5.45
N LEU A 351 3.95 -23.53 4.84
CA LEU A 351 4.13 -24.55 3.79
C LEU A 351 3.74 -24.10 2.37
N PHE A 352 2.91 -23.07 2.20
CA PHE A 352 2.61 -22.52 0.86
C PHE A 352 3.42 -21.24 0.62
N THR A 353 4.42 -21.36 -0.25
CA THR A 353 5.31 -20.26 -0.61
C THR A 353 4.79 -19.44 -1.80
N GLY A 354 4.04 -20.09 -2.69
CA GLY A 354 3.57 -19.50 -3.95
C GLY A 354 2.30 -18.67 -3.84
N TYR A 355 2.31 -17.52 -4.53
CA TYR A 355 1.15 -16.66 -4.71
C TYR A 355 0.23 -17.16 -5.82
N ARG A 356 -1.09 -17.04 -5.62
CA ARG A 356 -2.14 -17.41 -6.58
C ARG A 356 -2.97 -16.18 -6.95
N PRO A 357 -3.51 -16.09 -8.18
CA PRO A 357 -4.38 -14.98 -8.55
C PRO A 357 -5.66 -14.99 -7.71
N VAL A 358 -6.14 -13.81 -7.33
CA VAL A 358 -7.45 -13.65 -6.69
C VAL A 358 -8.52 -13.75 -7.77
N THR A 359 -9.28 -14.85 -7.74
CA THR A 359 -10.41 -15.11 -8.65
C THR A 359 -11.75 -14.83 -7.95
N ALA A 360 -12.85 -14.80 -8.70
CA ALA A 360 -14.19 -14.73 -8.11
C ALA A 360 -14.47 -15.92 -7.17
N GLU A 361 -13.98 -17.11 -7.52
CA GLU A 361 -14.03 -18.30 -6.65
C GLU A 361 -13.25 -18.06 -5.34
N THR A 362 -12.04 -17.50 -5.44
CA THR A 362 -11.24 -17.14 -4.26
C THR A 362 -12.00 -16.19 -3.33
N VAL A 363 -12.62 -15.15 -3.88
CA VAL A 363 -13.40 -14.17 -3.08
C VAL A 363 -14.55 -14.85 -2.34
N LYS A 364 -15.24 -15.80 -2.99
CA LYS A 364 -16.31 -16.59 -2.38
C LYS A 364 -15.79 -17.50 -1.28
N SER A 365 -14.67 -18.18 -1.49
CA SER A 365 -14.04 -19.04 -0.48
C SER A 365 -13.60 -18.24 0.74
N ILE A 366 -12.93 -17.10 0.55
CA ILE A 366 -12.54 -16.19 1.64
C ILE A 366 -13.77 -15.69 2.40
N CYS A 367 -14.84 -15.32 1.70
CA CYS A 367 -16.09 -14.89 2.32
C CYS A 367 -16.69 -16.01 3.19
N PHE A 368 -16.71 -17.23 2.68
CA PHE A 368 -17.24 -18.38 3.40
C PHE A 368 -16.40 -18.70 4.66
N GLU A 369 -15.07 -18.69 4.55
CA GLU A 369 -14.17 -18.86 5.70
C GLU A 369 -14.35 -17.76 6.76
N ALA A 370 -14.54 -16.51 6.34
CA ALA A 370 -14.81 -15.40 7.25
C ALA A 370 -16.12 -15.62 8.03
N GLN A 371 -17.16 -16.11 7.36
CA GLN A 371 -18.45 -16.43 7.98
C GLN A 371 -18.35 -17.57 8.98
N LEU A 372 -17.56 -18.62 8.67
CA LEU A 372 -17.30 -19.73 9.60
C LEU A 372 -16.59 -19.27 10.88
N GLU A 373 -15.81 -18.19 10.81
CA GLU A 373 -15.17 -17.57 11.97
C GLU A 373 -16.03 -16.50 12.68
N GLY A 374 -17.29 -16.34 12.25
CA GLY A 374 -18.24 -15.40 12.86
C GLY A 374 -18.12 -13.95 12.38
N VAL A 375 -17.39 -13.70 11.28
CA VAL A 375 -17.39 -12.40 10.61
C VAL A 375 -18.62 -12.33 9.70
N SER A 376 -19.54 -11.40 9.99
CA SER A 376 -20.74 -11.17 9.17
C SER A 376 -20.43 -10.44 7.86
N ALA A 377 -19.45 -10.93 7.10
CA ALA A 377 -19.03 -10.37 5.83
C ALA A 377 -19.82 -10.93 4.64
N ILE A 378 -19.94 -10.11 3.61
CA ILE A 378 -20.43 -10.51 2.29
C ILE A 378 -19.31 -10.44 1.26
N GLU A 379 -19.52 -11.05 0.08
CA GLU A 379 -18.53 -11.05 -1.01
C GLU A 379 -18.04 -9.63 -1.36
N TYR A 380 -18.94 -8.65 -1.31
CA TYR A 380 -18.61 -7.25 -1.54
C TYR A 380 -17.59 -6.70 -0.52
N ASP A 381 -17.64 -7.11 0.74
CA ASP A 381 -16.68 -6.66 1.76
C ASP A 381 -15.27 -7.20 1.48
N VAL A 382 -15.18 -8.46 1.04
CA VAL A 382 -13.91 -9.10 0.64
C VAL A 382 -13.35 -8.42 -0.61
N GLN A 383 -14.18 -8.22 -1.64
CA GLN A 383 -13.76 -7.54 -2.87
C GLN A 383 -13.29 -6.11 -2.58
N ARG A 384 -14.06 -5.36 -1.76
CA ARG A 384 -13.67 -4.02 -1.32
C ARG A 384 -12.33 -4.02 -0.58
N TYR A 385 -12.05 -5.03 0.24
CA TYR A 385 -10.76 -5.16 0.91
C TYR A 385 -9.62 -5.41 -0.11
N VAL A 386 -9.80 -6.35 -1.02
CA VAL A 386 -8.83 -6.72 -2.08
C VAL A 386 -8.50 -5.53 -3.00
N ASP A 387 -9.50 -4.72 -3.32
CA ASP A 387 -9.35 -3.54 -4.18
C ASP A 387 -8.85 -2.31 -3.43
N SER A 388 -8.80 -2.37 -2.11
CA SER A 388 -8.34 -1.26 -1.29
C SER A 388 -6.82 -1.07 -1.36
N ARG A 389 -6.38 0.10 -0.88
CA ARG A 389 -4.97 0.48 -0.74
C ARG A 389 -4.20 -0.30 0.33
N ARG A 390 -4.87 -1.22 1.03
CA ARG A 390 -4.24 -2.12 2.00
C ARG A 390 -3.35 -3.16 1.32
N VAL A 391 -3.63 -3.47 0.05
CA VAL A 391 -2.84 -4.42 -0.72
C VAL A 391 -1.60 -3.73 -1.27
N SER A 392 -0.43 -4.20 -0.84
CA SER A 392 0.88 -3.69 -1.28
C SER A 392 1.12 -3.98 -2.76
N HIS A 393 2.01 -3.21 -3.38
CA HIS A 393 2.34 -3.35 -4.79
C HIS A 393 3.58 -4.22 -4.97
N TYR A 394 3.46 -5.26 -5.80
CA TYR A 394 4.54 -6.17 -6.11
C TYR A 394 5.11 -5.87 -7.49
N TRP A 395 6.39 -5.50 -7.54
CA TRP A 395 7.16 -5.24 -8.76
C TRP A 395 8.20 -6.34 -8.93
N PRO A 396 7.89 -7.42 -9.68
CA PRO A 396 8.64 -8.67 -9.61
C PRO A 396 10.12 -8.52 -9.95
N VAL A 397 10.41 -7.80 -11.04
CA VAL A 397 11.78 -7.59 -11.52
C VAL A 397 12.54 -6.66 -10.57
N GLU A 398 11.93 -5.55 -10.15
CA GLU A 398 12.57 -4.60 -9.22
C GLU A 398 12.84 -5.26 -7.87
N GLU A 399 11.84 -5.90 -7.27
CA GLU A 399 12.00 -6.55 -5.96
C GLU A 399 13.05 -7.65 -5.99
N PHE A 400 13.13 -8.45 -7.05
CA PHE A 400 14.19 -9.43 -7.23
C PHE A 400 15.57 -8.76 -7.32
N LEU A 401 15.74 -7.77 -8.21
CA LEU A 401 17.02 -7.12 -8.43
C LEU A 401 17.54 -6.39 -7.18
N PHE A 402 16.65 -5.80 -6.37
CA PHE A 402 17.02 -5.11 -5.14
C PHE A 402 17.27 -6.05 -3.95
N ASP A 403 16.89 -7.33 -4.04
CA ASP A 403 17.16 -8.35 -3.01
C ASP A 403 18.49 -9.08 -3.23
N LEU A 404 19.12 -8.87 -4.38
CA LEU A 404 20.42 -9.47 -4.70
C LEU A 404 21.52 -8.99 -3.74
N PRO A 405 22.50 -9.85 -3.41
CA PRO A 405 23.67 -9.45 -2.64
C PRO A 405 24.50 -8.42 -3.40
N HIS A 406 25.39 -7.72 -2.66
CA HIS A 406 26.37 -6.83 -3.28
C HIS A 406 27.17 -7.58 -4.35
N TRP A 407 27.44 -6.90 -5.47
CA TRP A 407 28.25 -7.45 -6.54
C TRP A 407 29.66 -7.76 -6.06
N ASP A 408 30.12 -8.96 -6.34
CA ASP A 408 31.40 -9.52 -5.89
C ASP A 408 32.54 -9.34 -6.90
N GLY A 409 32.30 -8.59 -7.99
CA GLY A 409 33.31 -8.34 -9.04
C GLY A 409 33.36 -9.42 -10.13
N GLN A 410 32.67 -10.55 -9.99
CA GLN A 410 32.75 -11.65 -10.96
C GLN A 410 31.79 -11.44 -12.13
N ASP A 411 32.31 -11.58 -13.36
CA ASP A 411 31.51 -11.51 -14.59
C ASP A 411 30.78 -12.83 -14.87
N ARG A 412 29.50 -12.84 -14.53
CA ARG A 412 28.59 -13.97 -14.79
C ARG A 412 27.88 -13.88 -16.13
N ILE A 413 27.83 -12.71 -16.76
CA ILE A 413 27.06 -12.48 -17.98
C ILE A 413 27.81 -13.08 -19.18
N ARG A 414 29.13 -12.86 -19.28
CA ARG A 414 29.92 -13.50 -20.35
C ARG A 414 29.98 -15.02 -20.19
N THR A 415 30.06 -15.51 -18.95
CA THR A 415 29.97 -16.94 -18.64
C THR A 415 28.63 -17.54 -19.08
N LEU A 416 27.52 -16.79 -18.90
CA LEU A 416 26.21 -17.19 -19.40
C LEU A 416 26.18 -17.21 -20.94
N ALA A 417 26.78 -16.21 -21.60
CA ALA A 417 26.88 -16.17 -23.06
C ALA A 417 27.56 -17.42 -23.64
N ASP A 418 28.57 -17.95 -22.94
CA ASP A 418 29.34 -19.14 -23.34
C ASP A 418 28.51 -20.45 -23.31
N CYS A 419 27.32 -20.44 -22.69
CA CYS A 419 26.41 -21.58 -22.73
C CYS A 419 25.80 -21.83 -24.12
N VAL A 420 25.90 -20.85 -25.03
CA VAL A 420 25.49 -20.98 -26.44
C VAL A 420 26.74 -21.13 -27.30
N PRO A 421 26.95 -22.28 -27.97
CA PRO A 421 28.01 -22.41 -28.96
C PRO A 421 27.77 -21.41 -30.09
N CYS A 422 28.68 -20.46 -30.24
CA CYS A 422 28.61 -19.43 -31.27
C CYS A 422 29.99 -19.25 -31.92
N GLU A 423 30.04 -19.25 -33.26
CA GLU A 423 31.28 -19.03 -34.02
C GLU A 423 31.68 -17.54 -34.07
N ASN A 424 30.75 -16.63 -33.75
CA ASN A 424 31.01 -15.20 -33.74
C ASN A 424 31.78 -14.79 -32.47
N GLU A 425 33.04 -14.38 -32.64
CA GLU A 425 33.92 -13.96 -31.54
C GLU A 425 33.36 -12.76 -30.73
N GLU A 426 32.54 -11.90 -31.36
CA GLU A 426 31.94 -10.72 -30.71
C GLU A 426 30.67 -11.03 -29.91
N TRP A 427 30.10 -12.23 -30.05
CA TRP A 427 28.87 -12.65 -29.36
C TRP A 427 28.90 -12.33 -27.86
N ARG A 428 30.03 -12.66 -27.21
CA ARG A 428 30.20 -12.47 -25.76
C ARG A 428 30.04 -11.01 -25.35
N ASN A 429 30.62 -10.09 -26.12
CA ASN A 429 30.58 -8.66 -25.83
C ASN A 429 29.23 -8.05 -26.19
N PHE A 430 28.63 -8.43 -27.31
CA PHE A 430 27.29 -7.95 -27.68
C PHE A 430 26.21 -8.45 -26.74
N PHE A 431 26.26 -9.73 -26.34
CA PHE A 431 25.35 -10.27 -25.34
C PHE A 431 25.51 -9.55 -24.00
N TYR A 432 26.74 -9.26 -23.58
CA TYR A 432 27.00 -8.50 -22.36
C TYR A 432 26.34 -7.11 -22.37
N ILE A 433 26.53 -6.34 -23.45
CA ILE A 433 25.93 -5.02 -23.62
C ILE A 433 24.40 -5.12 -23.68
N TRP A 434 23.87 -6.07 -24.44
CA TRP A 434 22.43 -6.29 -24.55
C TRP A 434 21.80 -6.67 -23.21
N PHE A 435 22.42 -7.57 -22.44
CA PHE A 435 21.90 -8.00 -21.15
C PHE A 435 21.86 -6.85 -20.14
N LEU A 436 22.92 -6.04 -20.08
CA LEU A 436 22.94 -4.83 -19.27
C LEU A 436 21.87 -3.83 -19.72
N SER A 437 21.74 -3.62 -21.02
CA SER A 437 20.70 -2.77 -21.60
C SER A 437 19.30 -3.26 -21.21
N MET A 438 19.02 -4.55 -21.33
CA MET A 438 17.75 -5.16 -20.95
C MET A 438 17.39 -4.85 -19.49
N VAL A 439 18.32 -5.10 -18.55
CA VAL A 439 18.11 -4.84 -17.12
C VAL A 439 17.95 -3.33 -16.85
N ALA A 440 18.74 -2.47 -17.49
CA ALA A 440 18.63 -1.02 -17.34
C ALA A 440 17.25 -0.50 -17.80
N HIS A 441 16.69 -1.06 -18.88
CA HIS A 441 15.35 -0.71 -19.35
C HIS A 441 14.24 -1.26 -18.44
N TRP A 442 14.42 -2.44 -17.85
CA TRP A 442 13.51 -2.93 -16.81
C TRP A 442 13.45 -1.99 -15.62
N LEU A 443 14.60 -1.49 -15.18
CA LEU A 443 14.74 -0.48 -14.12
C LEU A 443 14.37 0.95 -14.55
N GLN A 444 13.99 1.15 -15.83
CA GLN A 444 13.61 2.45 -16.39
C GLN A 444 14.68 3.53 -16.18
N MET A 445 15.95 3.14 -16.24
CA MET A 445 17.09 4.07 -16.14
C MET A 445 17.12 5.03 -17.33
N ASP A 446 16.70 4.55 -18.50
CA ASP A 446 16.41 5.36 -19.68
C ASP A 446 14.90 5.31 -19.96
N ARG A 447 14.32 6.48 -20.21
CA ARG A 447 12.87 6.68 -20.47
C ARG A 447 12.61 7.28 -21.83
N GLU A 448 13.65 7.78 -22.49
CA GLU A 448 13.56 8.43 -23.79
C GLU A 448 13.81 7.43 -24.92
N HIS A 449 14.70 6.47 -24.67
CA HIS A 449 15.01 5.42 -25.64
C HIS A 449 14.40 4.09 -25.22
N ALA A 450 13.99 3.33 -26.21
CA ALA A 450 13.55 1.97 -26.03
C ALA A 450 14.59 1.02 -26.63
N ASN A 451 14.73 -0.16 -26.02
CA ASN A 451 15.71 -1.13 -26.50
C ASN A 451 15.31 -1.65 -27.87
N SER A 452 16.02 -1.20 -28.91
CA SER A 452 15.82 -1.62 -30.30
C SER A 452 16.74 -2.78 -30.71
N THR A 453 17.48 -3.36 -29.77
CA THR A 453 18.44 -4.45 -30.04
C THR A 453 17.91 -5.77 -29.50
N SER A 454 17.81 -6.77 -30.38
CA SER A 454 17.35 -8.12 -30.04
C SER A 454 18.36 -9.16 -30.55
N PRO A 455 18.89 -10.04 -29.67
CA PRO A 455 19.73 -11.15 -30.08
C PRO A 455 18.94 -12.14 -30.94
N LEU A 456 19.50 -12.53 -32.08
CA LEU A 456 18.95 -13.57 -32.94
C LEU A 456 19.83 -14.82 -32.85
N LEU A 457 19.25 -15.92 -32.37
CA LEU A 457 19.94 -17.20 -32.23
C LEU A 457 19.53 -18.14 -33.38
N VAL A 458 20.41 -18.29 -34.37
CA VAL A 458 20.21 -19.18 -35.52
C VAL A 458 21.02 -20.45 -35.33
N GLY A 459 20.40 -21.61 -35.51
CA GLY A 459 21.11 -22.90 -35.44
C GLY A 459 20.17 -24.10 -35.56
N PRO A 460 20.71 -25.32 -35.74
CA PRO A 460 19.91 -26.53 -35.92
C PRO A 460 18.97 -26.82 -34.73
N GLN A 461 17.95 -27.65 -34.96
CA GLN A 461 17.06 -28.12 -33.91
C GLN A 461 17.84 -28.94 -32.86
N GLY A 462 17.40 -28.90 -31.60
CA GLY A 462 18.05 -29.64 -30.50
C GLY A 462 19.25 -28.94 -29.84
N CYS A 463 19.68 -27.77 -30.30
CA CYS A 463 20.79 -27.00 -29.72
C CYS A 463 20.46 -26.23 -28.41
N ARG A 464 19.40 -26.62 -27.68
CA ARG A 464 18.98 -26.02 -26.40
C ARG A 464 18.72 -24.49 -26.41
N LYS A 465 18.49 -23.88 -27.57
CA LYS A 465 18.24 -22.44 -27.73
C LYS A 465 17.09 -21.93 -26.85
N SER A 466 15.93 -22.58 -26.90
CA SER A 466 14.77 -22.21 -26.08
C SER A 466 15.04 -22.38 -24.57
N THR A 467 15.79 -23.43 -24.19
CA THR A 467 16.23 -23.64 -22.80
C THR A 467 17.17 -22.53 -22.34
N PHE A 468 18.08 -22.07 -23.20
CA PHE A 468 18.95 -20.94 -22.92
C PHE A 468 18.14 -19.65 -22.71
N CYS A 469 17.20 -19.33 -23.60
CA CYS A 469 16.31 -18.17 -23.46
C CYS A 469 15.53 -18.21 -22.13
N GLN A 470 15.03 -19.37 -21.73
CA GLN A 470 14.36 -19.54 -20.43
C GLN A 470 15.33 -19.36 -19.25
N SER A 471 16.59 -19.79 -19.37
CA SER A 471 17.60 -19.63 -18.32
C SER A 471 18.10 -18.19 -18.10
N LEU A 472 17.79 -17.27 -19.03
CA LEU A 472 18.07 -15.84 -18.85
C LEU A 472 17.30 -15.24 -17.67
N LEU A 473 16.13 -15.81 -17.33
CA LEU A 473 15.39 -15.43 -16.13
C LEU A 473 15.64 -16.42 -14.99
N PRO A 474 15.91 -15.93 -13.77
CA PRO A 474 16.01 -16.77 -12.58
C PRO A 474 14.66 -17.44 -12.27
N PRO A 475 14.63 -18.55 -11.50
CA PRO A 475 13.43 -19.31 -11.20
C PRO A 475 12.22 -18.48 -10.74
N GLU A 476 12.47 -17.43 -9.96
CA GLU A 476 11.46 -16.51 -9.39
C GLU A 476 10.80 -15.64 -10.48
N LEU A 477 11.53 -15.35 -11.55
CA LEU A 477 11.07 -14.53 -12.68
C LEU A 477 10.61 -15.35 -13.89
N ARG A 478 10.76 -16.67 -13.88
CA ARG A 478 10.25 -17.56 -14.95
C ARG A 478 8.76 -17.36 -15.29
N PRO A 479 7.85 -17.05 -14.35
CA PRO A 479 6.46 -16.74 -14.69
C PRO A 479 6.27 -15.50 -15.58
N TYR A 480 7.33 -14.69 -15.78
CA TYR A 480 7.37 -13.51 -16.63
C TYR A 480 8.17 -13.74 -17.92
N PHE A 481 8.50 -14.99 -18.23
CA PHE A 481 8.97 -15.44 -19.54
C PHE A 481 7.79 -16.02 -20.33
N VAL A 482 7.76 -15.76 -21.64
CA VAL A 482 6.84 -16.42 -22.57
C VAL A 482 7.59 -16.91 -23.81
N ASP A 483 7.25 -18.11 -24.24
CA ASP A 483 7.79 -18.73 -25.45
C ASP A 483 6.77 -18.58 -26.58
N GLY A 484 7.07 -17.70 -27.53
CA GLY A 484 6.17 -17.30 -28.61
C GLY A 484 5.07 -16.32 -28.18
N ILE A 485 4.65 -15.48 -29.12
CA ILE A 485 3.43 -14.67 -28.99
C ILE A 485 2.64 -14.75 -30.31
N ASP A 486 1.31 -14.87 -30.21
CA ASP A 486 0.47 -14.74 -31.40
C ASP A 486 0.38 -13.27 -31.81
N LEU A 487 1.09 -12.92 -32.88
CA LEU A 487 1.07 -11.59 -33.50
C LEU A 487 -0.16 -11.34 -34.38
N GLY A 488 -1.10 -12.30 -34.47
CA GLY A 488 -2.35 -12.15 -35.21
C GLY A 488 -3.28 -11.08 -34.63
N SER A 489 -3.23 -10.84 -33.32
CA SER A 489 -4.02 -9.84 -32.61
C SER A 489 -3.14 -8.76 -31.99
N ARG A 490 -3.31 -7.52 -32.45
CA ARG A 490 -2.58 -6.37 -31.91
C ARG A 490 -2.81 -6.18 -30.42
N LYS A 491 -4.03 -6.45 -29.93
CA LYS A 491 -4.38 -6.30 -28.52
C LYS A 491 -3.66 -7.33 -27.65
N ASP A 492 -3.53 -8.56 -28.13
CA ASP A 492 -2.89 -9.64 -27.38
C ASP A 492 -1.36 -9.49 -27.39
N ALA A 493 -0.79 -9.01 -28.51
CA ALA A 493 0.61 -8.63 -28.57
C ALA A 493 0.94 -7.47 -27.61
N GLU A 494 0.15 -6.39 -27.61
CA GLU A 494 0.29 -5.26 -26.66
C GLU A 494 0.15 -5.75 -25.20
N MET A 495 -0.76 -6.69 -24.95
CA MET A 495 -0.94 -7.29 -23.62
C MET A 495 0.27 -8.13 -23.19
N ALA A 496 0.82 -8.98 -24.07
CA ALA A 496 2.00 -9.79 -23.78
C ALA A 496 3.21 -8.90 -23.43
N LEU A 497 3.46 -7.86 -24.23
CA LEU A 497 4.51 -6.88 -24.00
C LEU A 497 4.39 -6.14 -22.65
N SER A 498 3.16 -6.00 -22.13
CA SER A 498 2.94 -5.39 -20.82
C SER A 498 3.15 -6.34 -19.64
N ARG A 499 2.95 -7.65 -19.84
CA ARG A 499 2.92 -8.66 -18.78
C ARG A 499 4.21 -9.42 -18.57
N PHE A 500 5.01 -9.58 -19.62
CA PHE A 500 6.23 -10.38 -19.60
C PHE A 500 7.48 -9.48 -19.57
N ALA A 501 8.52 -9.95 -18.88
CA ALA A 501 9.81 -9.29 -18.80
C ALA A 501 10.68 -9.63 -20.02
N LEU A 502 10.60 -10.89 -20.45
CA LEU A 502 11.32 -11.44 -21.60
C LEU A 502 10.35 -12.24 -22.47
N ILE A 503 10.34 -11.95 -23.76
CA ILE A 503 9.53 -12.65 -24.77
C ILE A 503 10.49 -13.31 -25.73
N ASN A 504 10.45 -14.64 -25.81
CA ASN A 504 11.14 -15.37 -26.86
C ASN A 504 10.24 -15.42 -28.09
N LEU A 505 10.73 -14.98 -29.24
CA LEU A 505 10.04 -15.12 -30.52
C LEU A 505 10.58 -16.37 -31.21
N ASP A 506 10.00 -17.53 -30.91
CA ASP A 506 10.39 -18.77 -31.57
C ASP A 506 9.99 -18.76 -33.05
N GLU A 507 10.77 -19.44 -33.89
CA GLU A 507 10.58 -19.50 -35.34
C GLU A 507 10.39 -18.12 -36.01
N PHE A 508 11.25 -17.15 -35.70
CA PHE A 508 11.15 -15.79 -36.27
C PHE A 508 11.00 -15.78 -37.82
N ASP A 509 11.64 -16.73 -38.51
CA ASP A 509 11.59 -16.88 -39.97
C ASP A 509 10.18 -17.25 -40.50
N SER A 510 9.30 -17.81 -39.67
CA SER A 510 7.93 -18.15 -40.04
C SER A 510 6.96 -16.96 -39.94
N ILE A 511 7.39 -15.83 -39.35
CA ILE A 511 6.57 -14.63 -39.18
C ILE A 511 6.45 -13.89 -40.53
N PRO A 512 5.24 -13.73 -41.10
CA PRO A 512 5.05 -13.05 -42.38
C PRO A 512 5.58 -11.61 -42.36
N ALA A 513 6.19 -11.16 -43.46
CA ALA A 513 6.72 -9.80 -43.61
C ALA A 513 5.68 -8.70 -43.34
N SER A 514 4.40 -8.96 -43.59
CA SER A 514 3.29 -8.05 -43.27
C SER A 514 3.08 -7.82 -41.76
N ARG A 515 3.64 -8.70 -40.91
CA ARG A 515 3.51 -8.65 -39.45
C ARG A 515 4.77 -8.17 -38.73
N GLN A 516 5.92 -8.12 -39.40
CA GLN A 516 7.19 -7.62 -38.84
C GLN A 516 7.13 -6.15 -38.36
N PRO A 517 6.39 -5.22 -39.03
CA PRO A 517 6.23 -3.84 -38.52
C PRO A 517 5.53 -3.74 -37.16
N TYR A 518 4.82 -4.79 -36.72
CA TYR A 518 4.22 -4.86 -35.38
C TYR A 518 5.22 -5.20 -34.28
N LEU A 519 6.45 -5.61 -34.62
CA LEU A 519 7.54 -5.82 -33.66
C LEU A 519 8.33 -4.52 -33.45
N GLU A 520 8.50 -3.73 -34.52
CA GLU A 520 9.23 -2.45 -34.47
C GLU A 520 8.46 -1.35 -33.71
N LYS A 521 7.14 -1.25 -33.91
CA LYS A 521 6.28 -0.22 -33.29
C LYS A 521 6.14 -0.30 -31.76
N PRO A 522 5.97 -1.46 -31.12
CA PRO A 522 5.98 -1.57 -29.66
C PRO A 522 7.39 -1.46 -29.08
N ALA A 523 8.43 -1.91 -29.80
CA ALA A 523 9.82 -1.69 -29.41
C ALA A 523 10.19 -0.19 -29.42
N THR A 524 9.46 0.67 -30.13
CA THR A 524 9.64 2.14 -30.15
C THR A 524 8.56 2.93 -29.39
N LYS A 525 7.37 2.35 -29.15
CA LYS A 525 6.31 3.03 -28.38
C LYS A 525 6.63 3.01 -26.89
N ARG A 526 6.91 4.21 -26.37
CA ARG A 526 6.95 4.55 -24.93
C ARG A 526 5.98 3.68 -24.12
N ARG A 527 6.49 2.98 -23.11
CA ARG A 527 5.66 2.48 -22.00
C ARG A 527 4.90 3.69 -21.44
N LYS A 528 3.59 3.79 -21.69
CA LYS A 528 2.76 4.79 -21.01
C LYS A 528 2.81 4.49 -19.52
N SER A 529 3.56 5.33 -18.80
CA SER A 529 3.79 5.29 -17.36
C SER A 529 2.49 5.05 -16.59
N HIS A 530 2.27 3.81 -16.15
CA HIS A 530 1.35 3.50 -15.06
C HIS A 530 2.19 3.23 -13.81
N CYS A 531 2.64 4.33 -13.19
CA CYS A 531 3.38 4.42 -11.91
C CYS A 531 4.52 3.41 -11.72
N ALA A 532 5.79 3.82 -11.85
CA ALA A 532 6.92 3.05 -11.32
C ALA A 532 8.05 4.00 -10.85
N SER A 533 8.39 3.85 -9.57
CA SER A 533 9.23 4.67 -8.72
C SER A 533 10.69 4.78 -9.19
N PRO A 534 11.41 5.88 -8.92
CA PRO A 534 12.86 5.90 -8.93
C PRO A 534 13.42 5.61 -7.52
N MET A 535 14.27 4.58 -7.38
CA MET A 535 15.20 4.53 -6.26
C MET A 535 16.25 5.63 -6.43
N ALA A 536 16.34 6.52 -5.45
CA ALA A 536 17.45 7.46 -5.33
C ALA A 536 18.71 6.67 -4.96
N ARG A 537 19.78 6.90 -5.73
CA ARG A 537 21.12 6.39 -5.45
C ARG A 537 21.73 7.06 -4.21
N ALA A 538 22.47 6.27 -3.45
CA ALA A 538 23.76 6.67 -2.89
C ALA A 538 24.85 6.04 -3.77
#